data_AF-A0A060Z0N3-F1
#
_entry.id   AF-A0A060Z0N3-F1
#
_cell.length_a   1.000
_cell.length_b   1.000
_cell.length_c   1.000
_cell.angle_alpha   90.00
_cell.angle_beta   90.00
_cell.angle_gamma   90.00
#
_symmetry.space_group_name_H-M   'P 1'
#
loop_
_entity.id
_entity.type
_entity.pdbx_description
1 polymer ?
#
loop_
_entity_poly.entity_id
_entity_poly.type
_entity_poly.pdbx_seq_one_letter_code
_entity_poly.pdbx_strand_id
1 'polypeptide(L)'
;VGCERADEPQRFASDQRQCVELSVQPKNISVTMSEVQLVLEARNVPDLSAGVNCSFEGYVETEGRIQGGRIYCLSPSAHDVIPITRDKGDKRVVKLYLKSKETGKMFAGVDFVFYNCSVHAS
;
A
#
# COMPACT_ATOMS: atom_id res chain seq x y z
N VAL A 1 -20.32 -1.23 22.11
CA VAL A 1 -20.29 -0.42 20.87
C VAL A 1 -20.13 -1.39 19.72
N GLY A 2 -21.05 -1.37 18.75
CA GLY A 2 -21.03 -2.26 17.58
C GLY A 2 -20.17 -1.70 16.44
N CYS A 3 -20.08 -2.44 15.33
CA CYS A 3 -19.47 -1.96 14.10
C CYS A 3 -20.48 -1.09 13.35
N GLU A 4 -20.15 0.18 13.12
CA GLU A 4 -21.00 1.10 12.36
C GLU A 4 -21.12 0.62 10.91
N ARG A 5 -22.34 0.66 10.37
CA ARG A 5 -22.65 0.28 8.97
C ARG A 5 -22.29 -1.18 8.62
N ALA A 6 -22.27 -2.07 9.61
CA ALA A 6 -21.93 -3.48 9.42
C ALA A 6 -22.87 -4.25 8.46
N ASP A 7 -24.07 -3.71 8.22
CA ASP A 7 -25.08 -4.22 7.31
C ASP A 7 -24.79 -3.91 5.83
N GLU A 8 -23.87 -2.99 5.54
CA GLU A 8 -23.48 -2.68 4.16
C GLU A 8 -22.51 -3.74 3.58
N PRO A 9 -22.51 -3.96 2.26
CA PRO A 9 -21.66 -4.94 1.62
C PRO A 9 -20.18 -4.80 1.98
N GLN A 10 -19.57 -5.90 2.42
CA GLN A 10 -18.13 -6.01 2.71
C GLN A 10 -17.60 -5.04 3.80
N ARG A 11 -18.49 -4.41 4.60
CA ARG A 11 -18.08 -3.62 5.77
C ARG A 11 -17.79 -4.46 7.02
N PHE A 12 -18.35 -5.67 7.09
CA PHE A 12 -18.12 -6.60 8.18
C PHE A 12 -17.73 -7.99 7.65
N ALA A 13 -16.68 -8.57 8.22
CA ALA A 13 -16.20 -9.91 7.90
C ALA A 13 -16.38 -10.82 9.11
N SER A 14 -17.19 -11.86 8.95
CA SER A 14 -17.47 -12.87 9.99
C SER A 14 -16.74 -14.20 9.75
N ASP A 15 -16.21 -14.40 8.55
CA ASP A 15 -15.46 -15.60 8.14
C ASP A 15 -14.09 -15.22 7.56
N GLN A 16 -13.10 -16.10 7.70
CA GLN A 16 -11.75 -15.87 7.21
C GLN A 16 -11.68 -15.61 5.69
N ARG A 17 -12.59 -16.19 4.89
CA ARG A 17 -12.66 -15.98 3.44
C ARG A 17 -13.06 -14.56 3.06
N GLN A 18 -13.59 -13.79 4.01
CA GLN A 18 -13.97 -12.39 3.83
C GLN A 18 -12.85 -11.42 4.25
N CYS A 19 -11.69 -11.93 4.70
CA CYS A 19 -10.53 -11.09 4.95
C CYS A 19 -10.07 -10.40 3.66
N VAL A 20 -9.57 -9.17 3.82
CA VAL A 20 -9.10 -8.37 2.70
C VAL A 20 -7.86 -9.01 2.07
N GLU A 21 -7.90 -9.16 0.74
CA GLU A 21 -6.73 -9.56 -0.05
C GLU A 21 -6.20 -8.33 -0.79
N LEU A 22 -4.89 -8.10 -0.72
CA LEU A 22 -4.23 -6.98 -1.40
C LEU A 22 -3.05 -7.47 -2.22
N SER A 23 -2.97 -7.01 -3.46
CA SER A 23 -1.81 -7.21 -4.34
C SER A 23 -1.34 -5.90 -4.94
N VAL A 24 -0.08 -5.86 -5.36
CA VAL A 24 0.55 -4.68 -5.96
C VAL A 24 1.43 -5.08 -7.14
N GLN A 25 1.43 -4.26 -8.19
CA GLN A 25 2.31 -4.37 -9.35
C GLN A 25 2.91 -2.98 -9.69
N PRO A 26 4.24 -2.86 -9.84
CA PRO A 26 5.26 -3.87 -9.50
C PRO A 26 5.36 -4.11 -7.99
N LYS A 27 5.93 -5.26 -7.58
CA LYS A 27 6.17 -5.61 -6.16
C LYS A 27 7.50 -5.07 -5.62
N ASN A 28 8.35 -4.58 -6.51
CA ASN A 28 9.67 -4.07 -6.17
C ASN A 28 10.06 -2.90 -7.08
N ILE A 29 10.90 -2.01 -6.54
CA ILE A 29 11.51 -0.91 -7.30
C ILE A 29 12.92 -0.62 -6.75
N SER A 30 13.77 -0.01 -7.59
CA SER A 30 15.08 0.47 -7.15
C SER A 30 14.92 1.68 -6.24
N VAL A 31 15.79 1.81 -5.22
CA VAL A 31 15.88 3.01 -4.36
C VAL A 31 16.15 4.30 -5.12
N THR A 32 16.65 4.22 -6.36
CA THR A 32 16.92 5.37 -7.22
C THR A 32 15.73 5.78 -8.08
N MET A 33 14.68 4.95 -8.17
CA MET A 33 13.47 5.29 -8.92
C MET A 33 12.60 6.25 -8.10
N SER A 34 11.80 7.06 -8.79
CA SER A 34 10.86 8.01 -8.19
C SER A 34 9.55 7.99 -8.95
N GLU A 35 8.45 8.25 -8.24
CA GLU A 35 7.10 8.43 -8.84
C GLU A 35 6.68 7.28 -9.76
N VAL A 36 7.06 6.05 -9.43
CA VAL A 36 6.67 4.86 -10.19
C VAL A 36 5.19 4.60 -9.92
N GLN A 37 4.39 4.47 -10.98
CA GLN A 37 2.98 4.13 -10.87
C GLN A 37 2.81 2.68 -10.39
N LEU A 38 2.22 2.53 -9.20
CA LEU A 38 1.85 1.26 -8.60
C LEU A 38 0.36 1.00 -8.85
N VAL A 39 0.04 -0.22 -9.27
CA VAL A 39 -1.33 -0.69 -9.45
C VAL A 39 -1.63 -1.68 -8.34
N LEU A 40 -2.64 -1.39 -7.52
CA LEU A 40 -3.10 -2.27 -6.46
C LEU A 40 -4.47 -2.83 -6.80
N GLU A 41 -4.64 -4.11 -6.50
CA GLU A 41 -5.93 -4.82 -6.59
C GLU A 41 -6.30 -5.32 -5.20
N ALA A 42 -7.48 -4.92 -4.73
CA ALA A 42 -8.02 -5.29 -3.44
C ALA A 42 -9.31 -6.10 -3.62
N ARG A 43 -9.45 -7.18 -2.84
CA ARG A 43 -10.66 -8.02 -2.80
C ARG A 43 -11.24 -8.03 -1.39
N ASN A 44 -12.53 -8.32 -1.29
CA ASN A 44 -13.27 -8.29 -0.03
C ASN A 44 -13.22 -6.92 0.68
N VAL A 45 -13.30 -5.83 -0.09
CA VAL A 45 -13.30 -4.46 0.42
C VAL A 45 -14.66 -3.81 0.21
N PRO A 46 -15.15 -2.96 1.12
CA PRO A 46 -16.36 -2.19 0.89
C PRO A 46 -16.15 -1.16 -0.22
N ASP A 47 -17.21 -0.40 -0.56
CA ASP A 47 -17.08 0.73 -1.48
C ASP A 47 -16.01 1.73 -0.98
N LEU A 48 -15.03 2.01 -1.86
CA LEU A 48 -13.89 2.87 -1.56
C LEU A 48 -14.06 4.28 -2.15
N SER A 49 -15.26 4.67 -2.58
CA SER A 49 -15.55 5.97 -3.21
C SER A 49 -15.15 7.19 -2.36
N ALA A 50 -15.14 7.07 -1.03
CA ALA A 50 -14.60 8.09 -0.11
C ALA A 50 -13.10 8.36 -0.31
N GLY A 51 -12.40 7.44 -0.98
CA GLY A 51 -10.99 7.51 -1.34
C GLY A 51 -10.07 6.78 -0.37
N VAL A 52 -8.83 6.57 -0.82
CA VAL A 52 -7.78 5.87 -0.07
C VAL A 52 -6.44 6.57 -0.25
N ASN A 53 -5.55 6.40 0.74
CA ASN A 53 -4.13 6.69 0.61
C ASN A 53 -3.33 5.38 0.60
N CYS A 54 -2.23 5.35 -0.14
CA CYS A 54 -1.19 4.33 -0.03
C CYS A 54 -0.17 4.78 1.01
N SER A 55 0.08 3.98 2.04
CA SER A 55 1.03 4.29 3.12
C SER A 55 2.17 3.28 3.15
N PHE A 56 3.41 3.76 3.02
CA PHE A 56 4.62 2.93 3.06
C PHE A 56 5.15 2.87 4.49
N GLU A 57 4.74 1.85 5.25
CA GLU A 57 5.14 1.60 6.65
C GLU A 57 4.99 2.85 7.56
N GLY A 58 4.06 3.76 7.22
CA GLY A 58 3.83 5.02 7.92
C GLY A 58 4.85 6.14 7.62
N TYR A 59 5.89 5.91 6.81
CA TYR A 59 6.89 6.91 6.45
C TYR A 59 6.34 7.95 5.47
N VAL A 60 5.64 7.46 4.45
CA VAL A 60 5.13 8.28 3.34
C VAL A 60 3.71 7.84 3.05
N GLU A 61 2.80 8.82 2.89
CA GLU A 61 1.45 8.60 2.37
C GLU A 61 1.29 9.30 1.02
N THR A 62 0.83 8.57 0.02
CA THR A 62 0.50 9.10 -1.31
C THR A 62 -0.99 8.92 -1.58
N GLU A 63 -1.60 9.84 -2.31
CA GLU A 63 -2.99 9.70 -2.73
C GLU A 63 -3.19 8.49 -3.66
N GLY A 64 -4.23 7.71 -3.41
CA GLY A 64 -4.65 6.60 -4.27
C GLY A 64 -5.82 7.01 -5.16
N ARG A 65 -5.63 6.96 -6.48
CA ARG A 65 -6.70 7.18 -7.46
C ARG A 65 -7.40 5.86 -7.78
N ILE A 66 -8.72 5.83 -7.64
CA ILE A 66 -9.52 4.62 -7.94
C ILE A 66 -10.08 4.73 -9.35
N GLN A 67 -9.83 3.73 -10.20
CA GLN A 67 -10.38 3.67 -11.55
C GLN A 67 -10.55 2.20 -12.00
N GLY A 68 -11.75 1.82 -12.40
CA GLY A 68 -12.05 0.48 -12.92
C GLY A 68 -11.77 -0.65 -11.92
N GLY A 69 -12.06 -0.44 -10.62
CA GLY A 69 -11.81 -1.43 -9.57
C GLY A 69 -10.35 -1.57 -9.14
N ARG A 70 -9.44 -0.77 -9.72
CA ARG A 70 -8.02 -0.73 -9.37
C ARG A 70 -7.67 0.56 -8.66
N ILE A 71 -6.63 0.51 -7.82
CA ILE A 71 -6.10 1.66 -7.10
C ILE A 71 -4.73 1.97 -7.69
N TYR A 72 -4.52 3.23 -8.07
CA TYR A 72 -3.28 3.72 -8.64
C TYR A 72 -2.62 4.68 -7.65
N CYS A 73 -1.41 4.35 -7.24
CA CYS A 73 -0.60 5.16 -6.32
C CYS A 73 0.76 5.45 -6.96
N LEU A 74 1.43 6.51 -6.53
CA LEU A 74 2.83 6.73 -6.88
C LEU A 74 3.72 6.16 -5.78
N SER A 75 4.86 5.58 -6.16
CA SER A 75 5.90 5.26 -5.20
C SER A 75 6.44 6.55 -4.56
N PRO A 76 7.01 6.48 -3.34
CA PRO A 76 7.72 7.61 -2.76
C PRO A 76 8.84 8.10 -3.69
N SER A 77 9.24 9.36 -3.53
CA SER A 77 10.40 9.88 -4.25
C SER A 77 11.68 9.23 -3.73
N ALA A 78 12.75 9.23 -4.53
CA ALA A 78 14.05 8.71 -4.11
C ALA A 78 14.54 9.39 -2.80
N HIS A 79 14.21 10.66 -2.58
CA HIS A 79 14.52 11.38 -1.35
C HIS A 79 13.75 10.80 -0.15
N ASP A 80 12.45 10.53 -0.31
CA ASP A 80 11.59 10.01 0.75
C ASP A 80 11.86 8.53 1.07
N VAL A 81 12.51 7.81 0.14
CA VAL A 81 12.98 6.43 0.35
C VAL A 81 14.25 6.37 1.19
N ILE A 82 15.08 7.42 1.25
CA ILE A 82 16.35 7.42 2.00
C ILE A 82 16.16 7.00 3.47
N PRO A 83 15.23 7.58 4.26
CA PRO A 83 15.01 7.16 5.64
C PRO A 83 14.59 5.69 5.80
N ILE A 84 13.98 5.12 4.76
CA ILE A 84 13.47 3.75 4.73
C ILE A 84 14.63 2.75 4.49
N THR A 85 15.56 3.09 3.60
CA THR A 85 16.55 2.15 3.06
C THR A 85 17.99 2.41 3.48
N ARG A 86 18.26 3.55 4.14
CA ARG A 86 19.59 3.89 4.63
C ARG A 86 20.10 2.79 5.57
N ASP A 87 21.32 2.32 5.29
CA ASP A 87 22.02 1.28 6.04
C ASP A 87 21.27 -0.07 6.11
N LYS A 88 20.37 -0.35 5.15
CA LYS A 88 19.59 -1.61 5.10
C LYS A 88 20.13 -2.67 4.13
N GLY A 89 21.24 -2.42 3.45
CA GLY A 89 21.89 -3.40 2.55
C GLY A 89 21.30 -3.43 1.13
N ASP A 90 21.25 -4.61 0.53
CA ASP A 90 20.86 -4.88 -0.86
C ASP A 90 19.36 -4.73 -1.11
N LYS A 91 18.54 -4.99 -0.08
CA LYS A 91 17.08 -4.82 -0.13
C LYS A 91 16.47 -4.50 1.22
N ARG A 92 15.34 -3.80 1.17
CA ARG A 92 14.46 -3.54 2.31
C ARG A 92 13.03 -3.90 1.93
N VAL A 93 12.45 -4.83 2.69
CA VAL A 93 11.02 -5.13 2.61
C VAL A 93 10.28 -4.18 3.55
N VAL A 94 9.25 -3.52 3.04
CA VAL A 94 8.33 -2.67 3.80
C VAL A 94 6.89 -3.14 3.60
N LYS A 95 6.00 -2.75 4.51
CA LYS A 95 4.55 -2.94 4.34
C LYS A 95 3.96 -1.74 3.60
N LEU A 96 3.37 -1.97 2.43
CA LEU A 96 2.52 -1.01 1.74
C LEU A 96 1.07 -1.23 2.19
N TYR A 97 0.49 -0.24 2.86
CA TYR A 97 -0.89 -0.28 3.36
C TYR A 97 -1.84 0.56 2.51
N LEU A 98 -3.11 0.15 2.47
CA LEU A 98 -4.22 1.03 2.12
C LEU A 98 -4.82 1.64 3.39
N LYS A 99 -4.93 2.97 3.40
CA LYS A 99 -5.57 3.76 4.46
C LYS A 99 -6.88 4.36 3.94
N SER A 100 -7.98 4.07 4.60
CA SER A 100 -9.30 4.60 4.25
C SER A 100 -9.39 6.09 4.58
N LYS A 101 -9.83 6.93 3.63
CA LYS A 101 -10.12 8.35 3.92
C LYS A 101 -11.40 8.52 4.75
N GLU A 102 -12.31 7.55 4.73
CA GLU A 102 -13.54 7.56 5.54
C GLU A 102 -13.23 7.39 7.03
N THR A 103 -12.36 6.42 7.38
CA THR A 103 -12.10 6.07 8.78
C THR A 103 -10.74 6.52 9.31
N GLY A 104 -9.83 6.93 8.41
CA GLY A 104 -8.44 7.24 8.74
C GLY A 104 -7.59 6.03 9.12
N LYS A 105 -8.11 4.80 9.04
CA LYS A 105 -7.43 3.58 9.47
C LYS A 105 -6.80 2.81 8.30
N MET A 106 -5.65 2.21 8.55
CA MET A 106 -5.05 1.20 7.67
C MET A 106 -5.83 -0.11 7.80
N PHE A 107 -6.21 -0.72 6.67
CA PHE A 107 -7.08 -1.92 6.69
C PHE A 107 -6.55 -3.11 5.88
N ALA A 108 -5.60 -2.88 4.97
CA ALA A 108 -4.97 -3.93 4.17
C ALA A 108 -3.51 -3.60 3.93
N GLY A 109 -2.65 -4.61 3.91
CA GLY A 109 -1.21 -4.43 3.71
C GLY A 109 -0.59 -5.55 2.89
N VAL A 110 0.39 -5.19 2.06
CA VAL A 110 1.17 -6.12 1.23
C VAL A 110 2.67 -5.82 1.37
N ASP A 111 3.51 -6.83 1.21
CA ASP A 111 4.95 -6.63 1.18
C ASP A 111 5.37 -5.92 -0.12
N PHE A 112 6.24 -4.93 0.02
CA PHE A 112 6.81 -4.17 -1.08
C PHE A 112 8.32 -4.04 -0.88
N VAL A 113 9.11 -4.22 -1.94
CA VAL A 113 10.58 -4.31 -1.83
C VAL A 113 11.26 -3.13 -2.49
N PHE A 114 12.04 -2.40 -1.71
CA PHE A 114 13.05 -1.50 -2.24
C PHE A 114 14.38 -2.24 -2.35
N TYR A 115 14.99 -2.27 -3.53
CA TYR A 115 16.32 -2.86 -3.72
C TYR A 115 17.35 -1.78 -4.08
N ASN A 116 18.59 -1.98 -3.63
CA ASN A 116 19.71 -1.09 -3.84
C ASN A 116 20.88 -1.86 -4.45
N CYS A 117 21.04 -1.78 -5.77
CA CYS A 117 22.14 -2.46 -6.45
C CYS A 117 23.52 -1.82 -6.18
N SER A 118 23.57 -0.56 -5.73
CA SER A 118 24.82 0.19 -5.55
C SER A 118 25.67 -0.28 -4.36
N VAL A 119 25.13 -1.13 -3.48
CA VAL A 119 25.88 -1.67 -2.33
C VAL A 119 26.79 -2.84 -2.70
N HIS A 120 26.61 -3.42 -3.89
CA HIS A 120 27.46 -4.50 -4.37
C HIS A 120 28.71 -3.92 -5.04
N ALA A 121 29.88 -4.17 -4.45
CA ALA A 121 31.16 -3.96 -5.13
C ALA A 121 31.30 -5.03 -6.23
N SER A 122 31.53 -4.59 -7.47
CA SER A 122 31.86 -5.47 -8.59
C SER A 122 33.23 -6.11 -8.44
#